data_AF-A0AAU5WH05-F1
#
_entry.id   AF-A0AAU5WH05-F1
#
_cell.length_a   1.000
_cell.length_b   1.000
_cell.length_c   1.000
_cell.angle_alpha   90.00
_cell.angle_beta   90.00
_cell.angle_gamma   90.00
#
_symmetry.space_group_name_H-M   'P 1'
#
loop_
_entity.id
_entity.type
_entity.pdbx_description
1 polymer ?
#
loop_
_entity_poly.entity_id
_entity_poly.type
_entity_poly.pdbx_seq_one_letter_code
_entity_poly.pdbx_strand_id
1 'polypeptide(L)'
;MSATINVRVTGVVVEDNAILLLDQDTGCGRSWSLPGGKVEPGEPLADALVREVREETGLAVEVGRLLYICDHLPGDGTHVVHITFEARRVGGTIGDVVADADTRPIRGVEMVRLADLPALGFSDRFAGLAADGWPGAGSYMGPKTNIGL
;
A
#
# COMPACT_ATOMS: atom_id res chain seq x y z
N MET A 1 3.44 -22.98 20.05
CA MET A 1 3.05 -22.41 18.75
C MET A 1 4.18 -21.50 18.30
N SER A 2 4.68 -21.65 17.08
CA SER A 2 5.70 -20.74 16.56
C SER A 2 5.03 -19.41 16.23
N ALA A 3 5.56 -18.30 16.76
CA ALA A 3 5.13 -16.98 16.34
C ALA A 3 5.35 -16.85 14.82
N THR A 4 4.37 -16.30 14.11
CA THR A 4 4.44 -16.09 12.66
C THR A 4 4.66 -14.61 12.38
N ILE A 5 5.74 -14.28 11.67
CA ILE A 5 6.00 -12.92 11.19
C ILE A 5 5.58 -12.86 9.72
N ASN A 6 4.65 -11.96 9.42
CA ASN A 6 4.21 -11.68 8.06
C ASN A 6 4.77 -10.33 7.62
N VAL A 7 5.58 -10.31 6.56
CA VAL A 7 6.06 -9.08 5.95
C VAL A 7 5.14 -8.69 4.80
N ARG A 8 4.74 -7.42 4.77
CA ARG A 8 3.93 -6.82 3.70
C ARG A 8 4.62 -5.59 3.16
N VAL A 9 4.53 -5.40 1.85
CA VAL A 9 4.97 -4.18 1.16
C VAL A 9 3.77 -3.36 0.71
N THR A 10 3.94 -2.05 0.61
CA THR A 10 2.90 -1.14 0.13
C THR A 10 3.53 -0.08 -0.75
N GLY A 11 2.93 0.17 -1.92
CA GLY A 11 3.41 1.13 -2.90
C GLY A 11 2.60 2.42 -2.85
N VAL A 12 3.29 3.53 -2.72
CA VAL A 12 2.71 4.86 -2.87
C VAL A 12 3.16 5.44 -4.20
N VAL A 13 2.24 5.45 -5.17
CA VAL A 13 2.42 6.10 -6.47
C VAL A 13 1.66 7.42 -6.43
N VAL A 14 2.38 8.55 -6.52
CA VAL A 14 1.79 9.89 -6.56
C VAL A 14 2.19 10.60 -7.84
N GLU A 15 1.20 11.06 -8.60
CA GLU A 15 1.37 11.81 -9.86
C GLU A 15 0.36 12.96 -9.86
N ASP A 16 0.77 14.18 -10.22
CA ASP A 16 -0.12 15.35 -10.37
C ASP A 16 -1.09 15.59 -9.18
N ASN A 17 -0.59 15.47 -7.95
CA ASN A 17 -1.38 15.56 -6.70
C ASN A 17 -2.51 14.54 -6.59
N ALA A 18 -2.39 13.40 -7.27
CA ALA A 18 -3.24 12.24 -7.12
C ALA A 18 -2.40 11.02 -6.69
N ILE A 19 -3.03 10.09 -5.98
CA ILE A 19 -2.45 8.85 -5.49
C ILE A 19 -3.19 7.65 -6.08
N LEU A 20 -2.46 6.61 -6.44
CA LEU A 20 -3.02 5.37 -6.98
C LEU A 20 -3.70 4.57 -5.87
N LEU A 21 -4.99 4.24 -6.08
CA LEU A 21 -5.78 3.42 -5.17
C LEU A 21 -6.49 2.28 -5.89
N LEU A 22 -6.73 1.20 -5.15
CA LEU A 22 -7.52 0.04 -5.53
C LEU A 22 -8.91 0.16 -4.90
N ASP A 23 -9.98 0.08 -5.70
CA ASP A 23 -11.35 -0.13 -5.20
C ASP A 23 -11.49 -1.59 -4.82
N GLN A 24 -11.33 -1.88 -3.53
CA GLN A 24 -11.51 -3.20 -2.95
C GLN A 24 -12.06 -3.09 -1.53
N ASP A 25 -12.89 -4.05 -1.14
CA ASP A 25 -13.42 -4.10 0.22
C ASP A 25 -12.31 -4.49 1.20
N THR A 26 -11.90 -3.55 2.05
CA THR A 26 -10.81 -3.78 2.99
C THR A 26 -11.23 -4.60 4.22
N GLY A 27 -12.52 -4.90 4.37
CA GLY A 27 -13.10 -5.60 5.52
C GLY A 27 -13.24 -4.73 6.77
N CYS A 28 -12.86 -3.44 6.71
CA CYS A 28 -12.98 -2.47 7.81
C CYS A 28 -13.87 -1.26 7.45
N GLY A 29 -14.79 -1.42 6.50
CA GLY A 29 -15.71 -0.37 6.07
C GLY A 29 -15.10 0.68 5.13
N ARG A 30 -13.89 0.43 4.63
CA ARG A 30 -13.25 1.23 3.58
C ARG A 30 -13.28 0.44 2.26
N SER A 31 -13.63 1.10 1.16
CA SER A 31 -13.66 0.47 -0.18
C SER A 31 -12.40 0.78 -0.99
N TRP A 32 -11.37 1.37 -0.36
CA TRP A 32 -10.17 1.83 -1.04
C TRP A 32 -8.92 1.43 -0.29
N SER A 33 -7.87 1.07 -1.01
CA SER A 33 -6.58 0.71 -0.43
C SER A 33 -5.41 1.08 -1.35
N LEU A 34 -4.22 1.14 -0.79
CA LEU A 34 -2.98 1.26 -1.55
C LEU A 34 -2.61 -0.11 -2.13
N PRO A 35 -1.96 -0.16 -3.31
CA PRO A 35 -1.45 -1.41 -3.84
C PRO A 35 -0.32 -1.97 -2.98
N GLY A 36 -0.24 -3.29 -2.93
CA GLY A 36 0.79 -4.04 -2.23
C GLY A 36 0.22 -5.20 -1.42
N GLY A 37 1.05 -6.23 -1.26
CA GLY A 37 0.63 -7.47 -0.63
C GLY A 37 1.71 -8.08 0.23
N LYS A 38 1.69 -9.41 0.28
CA LYS A 38 2.58 -10.20 1.13
C LYS A 38 3.89 -10.44 0.39
N VAL A 39 5.00 -10.34 1.12
CA VAL A 39 6.31 -10.77 0.60
C VAL A 39 6.39 -12.29 0.66
N GLU A 40 6.70 -12.93 -0.46
CA GLU A 40 6.84 -14.38 -0.52
C GLU A 40 8.16 -14.86 0.09
N PRO A 41 8.24 -16.12 0.56
CA PRO A 41 9.49 -16.68 1.08
C PRO A 41 10.62 -16.64 0.03
N GLY A 42 11.71 -15.95 0.37
CA GLY A 42 12.87 -15.81 -0.53
C GLY A 42 12.76 -14.65 -1.52
N GLU A 43 11.67 -13.90 -1.51
CA GLU A 43 11.43 -12.76 -2.39
C GLU A 43 12.03 -11.46 -1.81
N PRO A 44 12.83 -10.69 -2.57
CA PRO A 44 13.24 -9.36 -2.17
C PRO A 44 12.06 -8.39 -2.04
N LEU A 45 12.12 -7.45 -1.08
CA LEU A 45 11.04 -6.47 -0.85
C LEU A 45 10.69 -5.66 -2.10
N ALA A 46 11.71 -5.28 -2.87
CA ALA A 46 11.52 -4.50 -4.09
C ALA A 46 10.80 -5.32 -5.17
N ASP A 47 11.16 -6.60 -5.31
CA ASP A 47 10.55 -7.51 -6.29
C ASP A 47 9.09 -7.79 -5.92
N ALA A 48 8.82 -8.03 -4.63
CA ALA A 48 7.46 -8.16 -4.11
C ALA A 48 6.62 -6.92 -4.44
N LEU A 49 7.16 -5.73 -4.22
CA LEU A 49 6.43 -4.50 -4.49
C LEU A 49 6.12 -4.34 -5.98
N VAL A 50 7.10 -4.59 -6.85
CA VAL A 50 6.94 -4.51 -8.31
C VAL A 50 5.93 -5.53 -8.81
N ARG A 51 5.96 -6.77 -8.29
CA ARG A 51 5.01 -7.83 -8.60
C ARG A 51 3.59 -7.41 -8.22
N GLU A 52 3.38 -7.06 -6.95
CA GLU A 52 2.06 -6.69 -6.42
C GLU A 52 1.47 -5.49 -7.19
N VAL A 53 2.24 -4.41 -7.35
CA VAL A 53 1.75 -3.24 -8.11
C VAL A 53 1.40 -3.63 -9.54
N ARG A 54 2.21 -4.45 -10.20
CA ARG A 54 1.90 -4.90 -11.57
C ARG A 54 0.62 -5.73 -11.63
N GLU A 55 0.48 -6.70 -10.74
CA GLU A 55 -0.65 -7.62 -10.72
C GLU A 55 -1.96 -6.89 -10.39
N GLU A 56 -1.93 -5.97 -9.41
CA GLU A 56 -3.13 -5.29 -8.92
C GLU A 56 -3.54 -4.07 -9.75
N THR A 57 -2.61 -3.45 -10.48
CA THR A 57 -2.85 -2.15 -11.15
C THR A 57 -2.59 -2.14 -12.64
N GLY A 58 -1.81 -3.10 -13.16
CA GLY A 58 -1.29 -3.09 -14.53
C GLY A 58 -0.10 -2.15 -14.74
N LEU A 59 0.41 -1.49 -13.70
CA LEU A 59 1.54 -0.56 -13.80
C LEU A 59 2.89 -1.24 -13.65
N ALA A 60 3.87 -0.77 -14.41
CA ALA A 60 5.27 -1.04 -14.16
C ALA A 60 5.86 0.12 -13.34
N VAL A 61 6.49 -0.19 -12.21
CA VAL A 61 7.04 0.79 -11.28
C VAL A 61 8.52 0.52 -10.96
N GLU A 62 9.23 1.57 -10.61
CA GLU A 62 10.52 1.50 -9.91
C GLU A 62 10.32 1.83 -8.43
N VAL A 63 10.99 1.07 -7.57
CA VAL A 63 10.94 1.27 -6.11
C VAL A 63 11.83 2.46 -5.72
N GLY A 64 11.23 3.43 -5.05
CA GLY A 64 11.88 4.63 -4.54
C GLY A 64 12.30 4.49 -3.08
N ARG A 65 12.26 5.62 -2.35
CA ARG A 65 12.64 5.68 -0.94
C ARG A 65 11.67 4.89 -0.06
N LEU A 66 12.20 4.34 1.04
CA LEU A 66 11.39 3.86 2.15
C LEU A 66 10.65 5.06 2.76
N LEU A 67 9.33 4.99 2.81
CA LEU A 67 8.50 6.03 3.43
C LEU A 67 8.37 5.77 4.93
N TYR A 68 7.91 4.59 5.32
CA TYR A 68 7.83 4.22 6.72
C TYR A 68 7.71 2.71 6.93
N ILE A 69 7.99 2.30 8.17
CA ILE A 69 7.68 0.97 8.68
C ILE A 69 6.64 1.11 9.80
N CYS A 70 5.62 0.27 9.81
CA CYS A 70 4.69 0.14 10.93
C CYS A 70 4.33 -1.32 11.15
N ASP A 71 3.78 -1.65 12.31
CA ASP A 71 3.40 -3.02 12.62
C ASP A 71 1.94 -3.16 13.08
N HIS A 72 1.40 -4.37 12.95
CA HIS A 72 0.05 -4.69 13.38
C HIS A 72 0.04 -6.05 14.06
N LEU A 73 -0.60 -6.10 15.24
CA LEU A 73 -0.76 -7.28 16.07
C LEU A 73 -2.25 -7.66 16.12
N PRO A 74 -2.73 -8.56 15.23
CA PRO A 74 -4.15 -8.94 15.18
C PRO A 74 -4.62 -9.77 16.39
N GLY A 75 -3.72 -10.23 17.26
CA GLY A 75 -4.05 -10.94 18.51
C GLY A 75 -4.14 -12.47 18.39
N ASP A 76 -3.90 -13.03 17.21
CA ASP A 76 -3.87 -14.49 16.96
C ASP A 76 -2.46 -15.11 17.07
N GLY A 77 -1.48 -14.32 17.52
CA GLY A 77 -0.06 -14.71 17.59
C GLY A 77 0.74 -14.37 16.33
N THR A 78 0.12 -13.76 15.32
CA THR A 78 0.79 -13.20 14.15
C THR A 78 1.35 -11.80 14.45
N HIS A 79 2.54 -11.49 13.92
CA HIS A 79 3.09 -10.13 13.88
C HIS A 79 3.20 -9.71 12.41
N VAL A 80 2.45 -8.68 12.02
CA VAL A 80 2.51 -8.15 10.65
C VAL A 80 3.40 -6.92 10.62
N VAL A 81 4.43 -6.93 9.78
CA VAL A 81 5.32 -5.78 9.53
C VAL A 81 4.99 -5.21 8.15
N HIS A 82 4.55 -3.96 8.10
CA HIS A 82 4.27 -3.23 6.87
C HIS A 82 5.45 -2.32 6.53
N ILE A 83 5.96 -2.45 5.31
CA ILE A 83 7.07 -1.65 4.79
C ILE A 83 6.53 -0.89 3.58
N THR A 84 6.41 0.44 3.71
CA THR A 84 5.80 1.28 2.68
C THR A 84 6.86 2.03 1.91
N PHE A 85 6.86 1.91 0.58
CA PHE A 85 7.80 2.56 -0.31
C PHE A 85 7.10 3.56 -1.21
N GLU A 86 7.84 4.59 -1.59
CA GLU A 86 7.51 5.36 -2.79
C GLU A 86 7.70 4.46 -4.01
N ALA A 87 6.79 4.55 -4.97
CA ALA A 87 6.88 3.82 -6.22
C ALA A 87 6.66 4.82 -7.38
N ARG A 88 7.56 4.79 -8.36
CA ARG A 88 7.48 5.68 -9.52
C ARG A 88 7.08 4.88 -10.74
N ARG A 89 5.99 5.28 -11.40
CA ARG A 89 5.59 4.67 -12.66
C ARG A 89 6.67 4.85 -13.73
N VAL A 90 6.97 3.77 -14.43
CA VAL A 90 7.86 3.74 -15.59
C VAL A 90 7.20 3.15 -16.84
N GLY A 91 5.99 2.60 -16.69
CA GLY A 91 5.21 2.08 -17.80
C GLY A 91 3.90 1.44 -17.34
N GLY A 92 3.28 0.68 -18.24
CA GLY A 92 2.00 0.00 -17.99
C GLY A 92 0.78 0.92 -18.14
N THR A 93 -0.40 0.31 -18.08
CA THR A 93 -1.69 0.98 -18.23
C THR A 93 -2.56 0.64 -17.03
N ILE A 94 -3.13 1.66 -16.39
CA ILE A 94 -4.01 1.48 -15.23
C ILE A 94 -5.21 0.62 -15.62
N GLY A 95 -5.51 -0.39 -14.81
CA GLY A 95 -6.67 -1.26 -14.98
C GLY A 95 -6.41 -2.52 -15.80
N ASP A 96 -5.19 -2.75 -16.29
CA ASP A 96 -4.75 -4.03 -16.84
C ASP A 96 -4.41 -5.01 -15.70
N VAL A 97 -5.39 -5.26 -14.84
CA VAL A 97 -5.27 -6.04 -13.60
C VAL A 97 -5.25 -7.53 -13.93
N VAL A 98 -4.36 -8.27 -13.27
CA VAL A 98 -4.33 -9.73 -13.37
C VAL A 98 -5.51 -10.30 -12.60
N ALA A 99 -6.31 -11.14 -13.25
CA ALA A 99 -7.42 -11.82 -12.57
C ALA A 99 -6.90 -12.65 -11.38
N ASP A 100 -7.62 -12.59 -10.26
CA ASP A 100 -7.28 -13.29 -9.00
C ASP A 100 -5.91 -12.91 -8.41
N ALA A 101 -5.37 -11.73 -8.76
CA ALA A 101 -4.12 -11.19 -8.19
C ALA A 101 -4.15 -11.05 -6.67
N ASP A 102 -5.29 -10.66 -6.11
CA ASP A 102 -5.48 -10.52 -4.67
C ASP A 102 -6.61 -11.45 -4.21
N THR A 103 -6.50 -11.87 -2.95
CA THR A 103 -7.54 -12.53 -2.16
C THR A 103 -8.86 -11.76 -2.13
N ARG A 104 -8.83 -10.47 -2.43
CA ARG A 104 -10.00 -9.58 -2.50
C ARG A 104 -10.20 -9.11 -3.94
N PRO A 105 -11.43 -9.18 -4.47
CA PRO A 105 -11.70 -8.69 -5.81
C PRO A 105 -11.42 -7.18 -5.92
N ILE A 106 -10.51 -6.82 -6.84
CA ILE A 106 -10.25 -5.44 -7.24
C ILE A 106 -11.33 -5.04 -8.24
N ARG A 107 -12.18 -4.09 -7.87
CA ARG A 107 -13.29 -3.59 -8.69
C ARG A 107 -12.86 -2.48 -9.65
N GLY A 108 -11.77 -1.80 -9.33
CA GLY A 108 -11.24 -0.69 -10.10
C GLY A 108 -9.90 -0.21 -9.57
N VAL A 109 -9.20 0.55 -10.40
CA VAL A 109 -7.91 1.15 -10.08
C VAL A 109 -7.95 2.60 -10.56
N GLU A 110 -7.67 3.55 -9.68
CA GLU A 110 -7.84 4.97 -9.97
C GLU A 110 -6.74 5.85 -9.36
N MET A 111 -6.37 6.90 -10.07
CA MET A 111 -5.60 8.01 -9.50
C MET A 111 -6.56 8.98 -8.82
N VAL A 112 -6.58 8.98 -7.49
CA VAL A 112 -7.47 9.81 -6.69
C VAL A 112 -6.73 11.03 -6.18
N ARG A 113 -7.32 12.23 -6.29
CA ARG A 113 -6.69 13.45 -5.75
C ARG A 113 -6.45 13.32 -4.25
N LEU A 114 -5.29 13.77 -3.78
CA LEU A 114 -4.92 13.71 -2.37
C LEU A 114 -5.96 14.38 -1.45
N ALA A 115 -6.59 15.45 -1.94
CA ALA A 115 -7.64 16.18 -1.22
C ALA A 115 -8.93 15.36 -1.00
N ASP A 116 -9.17 14.34 -1.81
CA ASP A 116 -10.39 13.51 -1.76
C ASP A 116 -10.21 12.28 -0.83
N LEU A 117 -8.99 12.02 -0.34
CA LEU A 117 -8.67 10.89 0.54
C LEU A 117 -9.57 10.79 1.79
N PRO A 118 -9.86 11.88 2.54
CA PRO A 118 -10.76 11.80 3.70
C PRO A 118 -12.17 11.33 3.35
N ALA A 119 -12.70 11.73 2.19
CA ALA A 119 -14.02 11.30 1.72
C ALA A 119 -14.06 9.80 1.38
N LEU A 120 -12.91 9.20 1.10
CA LEU A 120 -12.76 7.77 0.84
C LEU A 120 -12.43 6.94 2.09
N GLY A 121 -12.46 7.54 3.29
CA GLY A 121 -12.24 6.86 4.55
C GLY A 121 -10.77 6.73 4.96
N PHE A 122 -9.86 7.48 4.34
CA PHE A 122 -8.51 7.66 4.87
C PHE A 122 -8.53 8.72 5.97
N SER A 123 -7.71 8.56 7.01
CA SER A 123 -7.62 9.58 8.06
C SER A 123 -6.98 10.87 7.54
N ASP A 124 -7.29 12.00 8.19
CA ASP A 124 -6.61 13.28 7.95
C ASP A 124 -5.10 13.17 8.15
N ARG A 125 -4.66 12.28 9.06
CA ARG A 125 -3.23 12.03 9.29
C ARG A 125 -2.57 11.44 8.07
N PHE A 126 -3.17 10.40 7.48
CA PHE A 126 -2.64 9.77 6.27
C PHE A 126 -2.66 10.75 5.09
N ALA A 127 -3.78 11.47 4.91
CA ALA A 127 -3.90 12.47 3.86
C ALA A 127 -2.84 13.58 4.00
N GLY A 128 -2.58 14.04 5.22
CA GLY A 128 -1.52 15.01 5.52
C GLY A 128 -0.13 14.47 5.19
N LEU A 129 0.19 13.24 5.59
CA LEU A 129 1.47 12.60 5.23
C LEU A 129 1.69 12.54 3.72
N ALA A 130 0.65 12.22 2.95
CA ALA A 130 0.72 12.17 1.50
C ALA A 130 0.89 13.57 0.88
N ALA A 131 0.13 14.57 1.36
CA ALA A 131 0.21 15.96 0.88
C ALA A 131 1.56 16.63 1.18
N ASP A 132 2.15 16.32 2.34
CA ASP A 132 3.43 16.88 2.78
C ASP A 132 4.65 16.15 2.19
N GLY A 133 4.44 15.17 1.31
CA GLY A 133 5.50 14.41 0.66
C GLY A 133 6.28 13.49 1.62
N TRP A 134 5.58 12.94 2.62
CA TRP A 134 6.10 11.98 3.60
C TRP A 134 7.28 12.53 4.42
N PRO A 135 7.06 13.53 5.29
CA PRO A 135 8.10 14.03 6.17
C PRO A 135 8.61 12.92 7.10
N GLY A 136 9.93 12.85 7.29
CA GLY A 136 10.56 11.80 8.11
C GLY A 136 10.63 10.43 7.43
N ALA A 137 10.61 10.39 6.09
CA ALA A 137 10.77 9.16 5.31
C ALA A 137 11.91 8.26 5.83
N GLY A 138 11.61 6.96 5.99
CA GLY A 138 12.51 5.96 6.55
C GLY A 138 12.28 5.67 8.03
N SER A 139 11.30 6.33 8.66
CA SER A 139 11.02 6.17 10.10
C SER A 139 10.12 4.97 10.41
N TYR A 140 10.31 4.42 11.61
CA TYR A 140 9.31 3.54 12.23
C TYR A 140 8.20 4.38 12.87
N MET A 141 6.95 4.02 12.57
CA MET A 141 5.77 4.80 12.97
C MET A 141 4.99 4.19 14.13
N GLY A 142 5.46 3.08 14.72
CA GLY A 142 4.71 2.34 15.72
C GLY A 142 3.61 1.45 15.10
N PRO A 143 2.56 1.15 15.89
CA PRO A 143 1.39 0.44 15.40
C PRO A 143 0.77 1.11 14.17
N LYS A 144 0.22 0.33 13.25
CA LYS A 144 -0.42 0.79 12.01
C LYS A 144 -1.53 1.84 12.26
N THR A 145 -2.23 1.77 13.38
CA THR A 145 -3.21 2.78 13.77
C THR A 145 -2.61 4.17 13.93
N ASN A 146 -1.31 4.29 14.23
CA ASN A 146 -0.65 5.57 14.31
C ASN A 146 -0.69 6.28 12.97
N ILE A 147 -0.41 5.62 11.84
CA ILE A 147 -0.46 6.25 10.50
C ILE A 147 -1.90 6.48 10.00
N GLY A 148 -2.90 6.07 10.78
CA GLY A 148 -4.31 6.30 10.49
C GLY A 148 -4.83 5.47 9.30
N LEU A 149 -4.32 4.23 9.20
CA LEU A 149 -4.76 3.16 8.30
C LEU A 149 -5.14 1.89 9.05
#